data_AF-A0A520W491-F1
#
_entry.id   AF-A0A520W491-F1
#
_cell.length_a   1.000
_cell.length_b   1.000
_cell.length_c   1.000
_cell.angle_alpha   90.00
_cell.angle_beta   90.00
_cell.angle_gamma   90.00
#
_symmetry.space_group_name_H-M   'P 1'
#
loop_
_entity.id
_entity.type
_entity.pdbx_description
1 polymer ?
#
loop_
_entity_poly.entity_id
_entity_poly.type
_entity_poly.pdbx_seq_one_letter_code
_entity_poly.pdbx_strand_id
1 'polypeptide(L)' 'MPDEHDSFLARSLHHLQDNIRRAGPAAAASYTLIGSILLLGGGGAVIDRWQDSAPWGLFVGLLLGVVVGLYEVAKAVWKP' A
#
# COMPACT_ATOMS: atom_id res chain seq x y z
N MET A 1 9.02 6.89 -45.06
CA MET A 1 7.97 5.88 -44.81
C MET A 1 7.76 5.93 -43.30
N PRO A 2 6.55 6.15 -42.76
CA PRO A 2 6.37 6.18 -41.32
C PRO A 2 6.73 4.81 -40.75
N ASP A 3 7.69 4.80 -39.84
CA ASP A 3 8.51 3.65 -39.50
C ASP A 3 7.76 2.70 -38.55
N GLU A 4 7.77 1.39 -38.83
CA GLU A 4 7.15 0.33 -38.00
C GLU A 4 7.48 0.42 -36.49
N HIS A 5 8.63 1.03 -36.15
CA HIS A 5 9.05 1.31 -34.79
C HIS A 5 8.09 2.22 -34.02
N ASP A 6 7.51 3.25 -34.64
CA ASP A 6 6.57 4.15 -33.96
C ASP A 6 5.30 3.40 -33.54
N SER A 7 4.85 2.46 -34.37
CA SER A 7 3.69 1.60 -34.08
C SER A 7 3.99 0.61 -32.94
N PHE A 8 5.17 0.01 -32.92
CA PHE A 8 5.60 -0.90 -31.86
C PHE A 8 5.76 -0.19 -30.51
N LEU A 9 6.39 0.98 -30.50
CA LEU A 9 6.55 1.81 -29.30
C LEU A 9 5.21 2.33 -28.79
N ALA A 10 4.35 2.85 -29.67
CA ALA A 10 3.01 3.29 -29.28
C ALA A 10 2.20 2.16 -28.66
N ARG A 11 2.28 0.94 -29.22
CA ARG A 11 1.58 -0.23 -28.68
C ARG A 11 2.13 -0.70 -27.34
N SER A 12 3.46 -0.75 -27.18
CA SER A 12 4.08 -1.12 -25.91
C SER A 12 3.86 -0.07 -24.81
N LEU A 13 3.87 1.23 -25.14
CA LEU A 13 3.47 2.30 -24.22
C LEU A 13 1.99 2.22 -23.83
N HIS A 14 1.10 1.86 -24.76
CA HIS A 14 -0.32 1.64 -24.45
C HIS A 14 -0.50 0.45 -23.49
N HIS A 15 0.19 -0.66 -23.71
CA HIS A 15 0.16 -1.80 -22.81
C HIS A 15 0.77 -1.49 -21.43
N LEU A 16 1.85 -0.70 -21.37
CA LEU A 16 2.40 -0.22 -20.11
C LEU A 16 1.41 0.67 -19.36
N GLN A 17 0.75 1.60 -20.05
CA GLN A 17 -0.28 2.44 -19.45
C GLN A 17 -1.45 1.62 -18.92
N ASP A 18 -1.98 0.68 -19.70
CA ASP A 18 -3.06 -0.21 -19.25
C ASP A 18 -2.66 -1.01 -18.01
N ASN A 19 -1.42 -1.52 -17.98
CA ASN A 19 -0.92 -2.29 -16.86
C ASN A 19 -0.69 -1.40 -15.62
N ILE A 20 -0.14 -0.20 -15.78
CA ILE A 20 0.04 0.79 -14.71
C ILE A 20 -1.31 1.25 -14.17
N ARG A 21 -2.32 1.46 -15.03
CA ARG A 21 -3.66 1.88 -14.62
C ARG A 21 -4.38 0.80 -13.83
N ARG A 22 -4.14 -0.48 -14.15
CA ARG A 22 -4.60 -1.63 -13.36
C ARG A 22 -3.80 -1.83 -12.07
N ALA A 23 -2.50 -1.50 -12.07
CA ALA A 23 -1.63 -1.64 -10.91
C ALA A 23 -1.74 -0.46 -9.93
N GLY A 24 -2.23 0.71 -10.37
CA GLY A 24 -2.37 1.91 -9.54
C GLY A 24 -3.14 1.68 -8.23
N PRO A 25 -4.33 1.05 -8.26
CA PRO A 25 -5.07 0.68 -7.04
C PRO A 25 -4.30 -0.28 -6.13
N ALA A 26 -3.57 -1.25 -6.69
CA ALA A 26 -2.78 -2.21 -5.93
C ALA A 26 -1.55 -1.59 -5.28
N ALA A 27 -0.89 -0.65 -5.96
CA ALA A 27 0.22 0.11 -5.42
C ALA A 27 -0.22 1.02 -4.27
N ALA A 28 -1.31 1.78 -4.44
CA ALA A 28 -1.87 2.64 -3.40
C ALA A 28 -2.27 1.82 -2.15
N ALA A 29 -2.95 0.69 -2.35
CA ALA A 29 -3.29 -0.27 -1.29
C ALA A 29 -2.06 -0.74 -0.48
N SER A 30 -0.95 -1.01 -1.17
CA SER A 30 0.30 -1.46 -0.54
C SER A 30 0.93 -0.37 0.32
N TYR A 31 0.96 0.88 -0.17
CA TYR A 31 1.48 2.02 0.61
C TYR A 31 0.62 2.34 1.84
N THR A 32 -0.70 2.19 1.75
CA THR A 32 -1.60 2.38 2.89
C THR A 32 -1.35 1.33 3.98
N LEU A 33 -1.16 0.06 3.61
CA LEU A 33 -0.86 -1.01 4.57
C LEU A 33 0.49 -0.78 5.27
N ILE A 34 1.53 -0.44 4.50
CA ILE A 34 2.85 -0.12 5.05
C ILE A 34 2.75 1.09 5.99
N GLY A 35 2.06 2.15 5.57
CA GLY A 35 1.87 3.35 6.37
C GLY A 35 1.12 3.06 7.68
N SER A 36 0.06 2.24 7.62
CA SER A 36 -0.73 1.87 8.80
C SER A 36 0.09 1.07 9.83
N ILE A 37 0.87 0.08 9.36
CA ILE A 37 1.75 -0.72 10.22
C ILE A 37 2.83 0.16 10.86
N LEU A 38 3.48 1.05 10.10
CA LEU A 38 4.53 1.91 10.61
C LEU A 38 3.98 2.95 11.60
N LEU A 39 2.84 3.55 11.31
CA LEU A 39 2.22 4.54 12.21
C LEU A 39 1.72 3.90 13.51
N LEU A 40 0.97 2.80 13.43
CA LEU A 40 0.37 2.18 14.60
C LEU A 40 1.38 1.33 15.38
N GLY A 41 2.23 0.56 14.70
CA GLY A 41 3.33 -0.18 15.33
C GLY A 41 4.39 0.74 15.91
N GLY A 42 4.78 1.79 15.19
CA GLY A 42 5.72 2.81 15.68
C GLY A 42 5.17 3.60 16.85
N GLY A 43 3.91 4.03 16.80
CA GLY A 43 3.21 4.67 17.91
C GLY A 43 3.13 3.78 19.14
N GLY A 44 2.78 2.50 18.96
CA GLY A 44 2.78 1.49 20.02
C GLY A 44 4.16 1.32 20.68
N ALA A 45 5.23 1.31 19.87
CA ALA A 45 6.61 1.20 20.37
C ALA A 45 7.04 2.40 21.23
N VAL A 46 6.61 3.61 20.87
CA VAL A 46 6.90 4.83 21.64
C VAL A 46 6.18 4.79 22.99
N ILE A 47 4.91 4.36 22.98
CA ILE A 47 4.10 4.22 24.20
C ILE A 47 4.71 3.17 25.14
N ASP A 48 5.14 2.02 24.61
CA ASP A 48 5.78 0.97 25.40
C ASP A 48 7.07 1.45 26.05
N ARG A 49 7.87 2.25 25.33
CA ARG A 49 9.09 2.86 25.89
C ARG A 49 8.83 3.89 26.98
N TRP A 50 7.69 4.58 26.95
CA TRP A 50 7.33 5.53 28.00
C TRP A 50 6.80 4.85 29.26
N GLN A 51 6.23 3.65 29.13
CA GLN A 51 5.70 2.88 30.25
C GLN A 51 6.69 1.88 30.85
N ASP A 52 7.91 1.77 30.30
CA ASP A 52 8.93 0.77 30.67
C ASP A 52 8.35 -0.66 30.75
N SER A 53 7.34 -0.92 29.94
CA SER A 53 6.49 -2.11 30.02
C SER A 53 6.87 -3.13 28.94
N ALA A 54 6.43 -4.37 29.11
CA ALA A 54 6.54 -5.38 28.06
C ALA A 54 5.89 -4.87 26.76
N PRO A 55 6.38 -5.27 25.56
CA PRO A 55 6.08 -4.63 24.27
C PRO A 55 4.66 -4.93 23.73
N TRP A 56 3.64 -4.74 24.57
CA TRP A 56 2.25 -5.00 24.29
C TRP A 56 1.63 -3.94 23.38
N GLY A 57 2.01 -2.67 23.54
CA GLY A 57 1.57 -1.58 22.68
C GLY A 57 2.06 -1.74 21.25
N LEU A 58 3.30 -2.19 21.04
CA LEU A 58 3.83 -2.56 19.73
C LEU A 58 3.03 -3.73 19.15
N PHE A 59 2.76 -4.78 19.92
CA PHE A 59 1.99 -5.94 19.44
C PHE A 59 0.57 -5.57 19.01
N VAL A 60 -0.15 -4.82 19.87
CA VAL A 60 -1.51 -4.35 19.58
C VAL A 60 -1.51 -3.35 18.43
N GLY A 61 -0.53 -2.44 18.37
CA GLY A 61 -0.37 -1.47 17.30
C GLY A 61 -0.10 -2.12 15.95
N LEU A 62 0.72 -3.18 15.91
CA LEU A 62 0.98 -3.95 14.68
C LEU A 62 -0.27 -4.72 14.23
N LEU A 63 -0.97 -5.37 15.16
CA LEU A 63 -2.22 -6.07 14.87
C LEU A 63 -3.28 -5.12 14.30
N LEU A 64 -3.47 -3.96 14.95
CA LEU A 64 -4.38 -2.92 14.48
C LEU A 64 -3.93 -2.34 13.13
N GLY A 65 -2.64 -2.11 12.92
CA GLY A 65 -2.08 -1.64 11.64
C GLY A 65 -2.35 -2.58 10.48
N VAL A 66 -2.24 -3.89 10.72
CA VAL A 66 -2.60 -4.90 9.72
C VAL A 66 -4.11 -4.87 9.44
N VAL A 67 -4.95 -4.87 10.48
CA VAL A 67 -6.42 -4.89 10.32
C VAL A 67 -6.91 -3.63 9.59
N VAL A 68 -6.44 -2.45 9.98
CA VAL A 68 -6.83 -1.16 9.38
C VAL A 68 -6.30 -1.05 7.95
N GLY A 69 -5.04 -1.44 7.71
CA GLY A 69 -4.46 -1.43 6.37
C GLY A 69 -5.21 -2.35 5.41
N LEU A 70 -5.53 -3.58 5.83
CA LEU A 70 -6.32 -4.51 5.03
C LEU A 70 -7.76 -4.03 4.82
N TYR A 71 -8.36 -3.37 5.82
CA TYR A 71 -9.69 -2.77 5.68
C TYR A 71 -9.72 -1.64 4.66
N GLU A 72 -8.74 -0.73 4.67
CA GLU A 72 -8.59 0.33 3.67
C GLU A 72 -8.41 -0.27 2.27
N VAL A 73 -7.58 -1.31 2.12
CA VAL A 73 -7.41 -2.03 0.84
C VAL A 73 -8.73 -2.63 0.37
N ALA A 74 -9.43 -3.36 1.24
CA ALA A 74 -10.71 -3.97 0.91
C ALA A 74 -11.74 -2.91 0.49
N LYS A 75 -11.82 -1.79 1.21
CA LYS A 75 -12.70 -0.67 0.90
C LYS A 75 -12.35 0.01 -0.42
N ALA A 76 -11.07 0.15 -0.74
CA ALA A 76 -10.62 0.73 -2.00
C ALA A 76 -10.95 -0.17 -3.20
N VAL A 77 -10.91 -1.49 -3.02
CA VAL A 77 -11.26 -2.48 -4.05
C VAL A 77 -12.77 -2.66 -4.21
N TRP A 78 -13.54 -2.61 -3.11
CA TRP A 78 -14.99 -2.87 -3.12
C TRP A 78 -15.87 -1.65 -3.38
N LYS A 79 -15.30 -0.46 -3.57
CA LYS A 79 -16.10 0.73 -3.87
C LYS A 79 -16.69 0.60 -5.28
N PRO A 80 -18.04 0.57 -5.45
CA PRO A 80 -18.69 0.45 -6.75
C PRO A 80 -18.47 1.68 -7.63
#